data_AF-A0A8S3Y8Y1-F1
#
_entry.id   AF-A0A8S3Y8Y1-F1
#
_cell.length_a   1.000
_cell.length_b   1.000
_cell.length_c   1.000
_cell.angle_alpha   90.00
_cell.angle_beta   90.00
_cell.angle_gamma   90.00
#
_symmetry.space_group_name_H-M   'P 1'
#
loop_
_entity.id
_entity.type
_entity.pdbx_description
1 polymer ?
#
loop_
_entity_poly.entity_id
_entity_poly.type
_entity_poly.pdbx_seq_one_letter_code
_entity_poly.pdbx_strand_id
1 'polypeptide(L)'
;MKRVDKIITLALKNGTTEPLQGCSKDDHISTSLNKSEVSSELNQDQIRAAEGLESLITLSDLGLSHDDRNDMTTPLDTCGGQNKNSHVAAMFLCISKLIPDMRIDHKFLIPGHTHMECDSVHAQIERKKKKTDMSIHLPRDWYNLVRLTSSNITVIIMRNDMFLDFASLYKSPMQLRKVDPSGEKFIWHDVKWFRYSGENESGTIQFKTNIDSPVFKNISFSRRGKANEPFNPQKCYDNPLPISQEKKNKDLLGILHLIDNDCHNFYKKLETNSSTRYVDTDLEEFNDV
;
A
#
# COMPACT_ATOMS: atom_id res chain seq x y z
N MET A 1 7.07 26.02 14.73
CA MET A 1 5.83 25.31 15.07
C MET A 1 5.08 24.91 13.79
N LYS A 2 5.76 24.21 12.88
CA LYS A 2 5.22 23.72 11.61
C LYS A 2 5.70 22.27 11.44
N ARG A 3 4.76 21.40 11.08
CA ARG A 3 4.91 20.03 10.54
C ARG A 3 5.41 18.95 11.51
N VAL A 4 4.45 18.25 12.12
CA VAL A 4 4.60 16.90 12.72
C VAL A 4 3.92 15.83 11.82
N ASP A 5 3.51 16.20 10.61
CA ASP A 5 2.78 15.29 9.73
C ASP A 5 3.73 14.58 8.78
N LYS A 6 4.08 13.33 9.08
CA LYS A 6 4.43 12.31 8.08
C LYS A 6 4.28 10.92 8.69
N ILE A 7 3.66 10.05 7.91
CA ILE A 7 3.23 8.66 8.18
C ILE A 7 1.86 8.55 8.86
N ILE A 8 0.80 8.88 8.11
CA ILE A 8 -0.50 8.23 8.25
C ILE A 8 -0.88 7.74 6.85
N THR A 9 -0.78 6.43 6.61
CA THR A 9 -1.32 5.82 5.38
C THR A 9 -2.80 5.59 5.60
N LEU A 10 -3.63 6.28 4.82
CA LEU A 10 -5.09 6.27 4.89
C LEU A 10 -5.68 5.89 3.54
N ALA A 11 -6.72 5.09 3.61
CA ALA A 11 -7.30 4.33 2.53
C ALA A 11 -8.83 4.50 2.64
N LEU A 12 -9.49 5.04 1.61
CA LEU A 12 -10.90 5.45 1.61
C LEU A 12 -11.72 4.94 0.42
N LYS A 13 -13.05 4.84 0.61
CA LYS A 13 -14.05 4.68 -0.46
C LYS A 13 -15.28 5.57 -0.20
N ASN A 14 -15.81 6.20 -1.25
CA ASN A 14 -17.16 6.77 -1.28
C ASN A 14 -18.03 5.98 -2.27
N GLY A 15 -19.18 5.49 -1.81
CA GLY A 15 -20.25 4.98 -2.67
C GLY A 15 -21.14 6.14 -3.14
N THR A 16 -21.22 6.36 -4.44
CA THR A 16 -22.28 7.15 -5.06
C THR A 16 -23.50 6.27 -5.24
N THR A 17 -24.60 6.63 -4.57
CA THR A 17 -25.93 6.10 -4.84
C THR A 17 -26.63 7.06 -5.81
N GLU A 18 -26.96 6.58 -7.00
CA GLU A 18 -28.07 7.13 -7.79
C GLU A 18 -29.06 5.99 -8.12
N PRO A 19 -30.37 6.28 -8.16
CA PRO A 19 -31.40 5.26 -8.21
C PRO A 19 -31.71 4.87 -9.65
N LEU A 20 -31.56 3.59 -9.99
CA LEU A 20 -32.20 3.02 -11.17
C LEU A 20 -33.47 2.28 -10.77
N GLN A 21 -34.57 2.84 -11.25
CA GLN A 21 -35.94 2.40 -11.10
C GLN A 21 -36.24 1.32 -12.14
N GLY A 22 -36.72 0.16 -11.68
CA GLY A 22 -37.46 -0.83 -12.48
C GLY A 22 -36.67 -2.08 -12.89
N CYS A 23 -36.98 -3.23 -12.29
CA CYS A 23 -37.82 -4.26 -12.90
C CYS A 23 -37.79 -5.56 -12.08
N SER A 24 -39.00 -6.10 -11.83
CA SER A 24 -39.41 -7.46 -11.47
C SER A 24 -38.65 -8.31 -10.44
N LYS A 25 -39.47 -8.93 -9.59
CA LYS A 25 -39.19 -9.99 -8.63
C LYS A 25 -38.77 -11.31 -9.31
N ASP A 26 -38.19 -12.15 -8.46
CA ASP A 26 -38.06 -13.60 -8.53
C ASP A 26 -36.85 -14.13 -9.34
N ASP A 27 -35.78 -14.46 -8.62
CA ASP A 27 -35.18 -15.80 -8.66
C ASP A 27 -34.16 -15.99 -7.52
N HIS A 28 -34.48 -16.90 -6.60
CA HIS A 28 -33.57 -17.41 -5.59
C HIS A 28 -32.58 -18.37 -6.25
N ILE A 29 -31.29 -18.01 -6.32
CA ILE A 29 -30.21 -18.97 -6.52
C ILE A 29 -29.24 -18.85 -5.34
N SER A 30 -29.35 -19.80 -4.42
CA SER A 30 -28.34 -20.06 -3.39
C SER A 30 -27.16 -20.77 -4.03
N THR A 31 -26.02 -20.10 -4.15
CA THR A 31 -24.72 -20.76 -4.36
C THR A 31 -23.88 -20.61 -3.10
N SER A 32 -24.17 -21.48 -2.13
CA SER A 32 -23.25 -21.77 -1.02
C SER A 32 -22.06 -22.53 -1.59
N LEU A 33 -20.95 -21.84 -1.86
CA LEU A 33 -19.65 -22.49 -2.05
C LEU A 33 -19.19 -23.03 -0.68
N ASN A 34 -19.17 -24.36 -0.57
CA ASN A 34 -18.70 -25.09 0.60
C ASN A 34 -17.25 -24.71 0.92
N LYS A 35 -17.04 -24.01 2.04
CA LYS A 35 -15.71 -23.64 2.59
C LYS A 35 -14.82 -24.84 3.00
N SER A 36 -15.27 -26.09 2.82
CA SER A 36 -14.58 -27.28 3.32
C SER A 36 -13.70 -28.01 2.30
N GLU A 37 -13.66 -27.59 1.03
CA GLU A 37 -12.92 -28.34 -0.02
C GLU A 37 -11.66 -27.65 -0.56
N VAL A 38 -11.28 -26.47 -0.06
CA VAL A 38 -10.05 -25.75 -0.50
C VAL A 38 -8.90 -25.87 0.54
N SER A 39 -9.12 -26.57 1.65
CA SER A 39 -8.18 -26.60 2.79
C SER A 39 -7.14 -27.74 2.77
N SER A 40 -6.98 -28.49 1.67
CA SER A 40 -6.08 -29.66 1.66
C SER A 40 -4.72 -29.49 0.98
N GLU A 41 -4.38 -28.32 0.41
CA GLU A 41 -3.08 -28.14 -0.27
C GLU A 41 -2.30 -26.87 0.08
N LEU A 42 -2.74 -26.09 1.07
CA LEU A 42 -2.03 -24.88 1.51
C LEU A 42 -1.46 -25.07 2.91
N ASN A 43 -0.14 -24.87 3.06
CA ASN A 43 0.50 -24.97 4.37
C ASN A 43 0.13 -23.76 5.26
N GLN A 44 0.31 -23.89 6.58
CA GLN A 44 -0.08 -22.85 7.54
C GLN A 44 0.63 -21.51 7.36
N ASP A 45 1.81 -21.49 6.74
CA ASP A 45 2.53 -20.26 6.39
C ASP A 45 2.01 -19.64 5.09
N GLN A 46 1.45 -20.43 4.15
CA GLN A 46 0.71 -19.91 3.00
C GLN A 46 -0.64 -19.33 3.42
N ILE A 47 -1.30 -19.92 4.42
CA ILE A 47 -2.52 -19.36 5.02
C ILE A 47 -2.20 -18.07 5.75
N ARG A 48 -1.11 -18.00 6.54
CA ARG A 48 -0.68 -16.74 7.20
C ARG A 48 -0.15 -15.69 6.22
N ALA A 49 0.47 -16.11 5.12
CA ALA A 49 0.86 -15.20 4.05
C ALA A 49 -0.39 -14.70 3.30
N ALA A 50 -1.41 -15.54 3.09
CA ALA A 50 -2.70 -15.16 2.55
C ALA A 50 -3.51 -14.31 3.54
N GLU A 51 -3.40 -14.49 4.85
CA GLU A 51 -4.00 -13.62 5.89
C GLU A 51 -3.22 -12.30 6.05
N GLY A 52 -1.90 -12.35 5.91
CA GLY A 52 -1.00 -11.19 5.84
C GLY A 52 -1.23 -10.37 4.57
N LEU A 53 -1.45 -11.06 3.45
CA LEU A 53 -1.83 -10.44 2.18
C LEU A 53 -3.29 -10.06 2.15
N GLU A 54 -4.20 -10.82 2.76
CA GLU A 54 -5.59 -10.42 2.94
C GLU A 54 -5.65 -9.21 3.86
N SER A 55 -4.75 -9.06 4.82
CA SER A 55 -4.61 -7.83 5.58
C SER A 55 -3.94 -6.70 4.80
N LEU A 56 -3.07 -6.98 3.81
CA LEU A 56 -2.62 -6.03 2.78
C LEU A 56 -3.70 -5.70 1.72
N ILE A 57 -4.62 -6.62 1.45
CA ILE A 57 -5.84 -6.43 0.66
C ILE A 57 -6.92 -5.82 1.55
N THR A 58 -6.81 -5.91 2.87
CA THR A 58 -7.61 -5.11 3.80
C THR A 58 -7.01 -3.71 3.88
N LEU A 59 -5.71 -3.52 3.62
CA LEU A 59 -5.18 -2.19 3.26
C LEU A 59 -5.89 -1.66 2.00
N SER A 60 -6.61 -2.48 1.24
CA SER A 60 -7.28 -2.12 0.00
C SER A 60 -8.71 -1.56 0.13
N ASP A 61 -9.05 -1.03 1.30
CA ASP A 61 -9.83 0.22 1.31
C ASP A 61 -9.06 1.38 0.63
N LEU A 62 -7.84 1.17 0.08
CA LEU A 62 -7.01 2.14 -0.66
C LEU A 62 -7.69 2.58 -1.97
N GLY A 63 -8.77 3.37 -1.91
CA GLY A 63 -9.35 4.00 -3.09
C GLY A 63 -9.84 3.02 -4.16
N LEU A 64 -10.07 1.76 -3.80
CA LEU A 64 -10.41 0.71 -4.75
C LEU A 64 -11.88 0.75 -5.11
N SER A 65 -12.17 1.05 -6.38
CA SER A 65 -13.44 0.63 -6.97
C SER A 65 -13.33 -0.87 -7.27
N HIS A 66 -14.11 -1.69 -6.55
CA HIS A 66 -14.35 -3.08 -6.90
C HIS A 66 -15.59 -3.12 -7.79
N ASP A 67 -15.44 -3.62 -9.02
CA ASP A 67 -16.57 -4.00 -9.88
C ASP A 67 -16.96 -5.45 -9.56
N ASP A 68 -18.20 -5.85 -9.86
CA ASP A 68 -18.74 -7.20 -9.60
C ASP A 68 -17.98 -8.33 -10.35
N ARG A 69 -16.93 -7.98 -11.11
CA ARG A 69 -16.09 -8.86 -11.94
C ARG A 69 -14.68 -9.13 -11.40
N ASN A 70 -14.41 -8.94 -10.10
CA ASN A 70 -13.06 -9.06 -9.50
C ASN A 70 -12.00 -8.11 -10.11
N ASP A 71 -12.44 -7.04 -10.77
CA ASP A 71 -11.57 -6.03 -11.36
C ASP A 71 -11.29 -4.91 -10.34
N MET A 72 -10.02 -4.62 -10.11
CA MET A 72 -9.52 -3.60 -9.18
C MET A 72 -8.80 -2.50 -9.94
N THR A 73 -9.27 -1.25 -9.87
CA THR A 73 -8.60 -0.10 -10.51
C THR A 73 -8.11 0.90 -9.47
N THR A 74 -6.82 1.26 -9.53
CA THR A 74 -6.20 2.30 -8.68
C THR A 74 -5.60 3.43 -9.51
N PRO A 75 -6.22 4.61 -9.55
CA PRO A 75 -5.53 5.83 -9.99
C PRO A 75 -4.57 6.28 -8.87
N LEU A 76 -3.28 6.27 -9.16
CA LEU A 76 -2.22 6.71 -8.24
C LEU A 76 -1.40 7.84 -8.86
N ASP A 77 -0.76 8.61 -8.00
CA ASP A 77 0.23 9.57 -8.47
C ASP A 77 1.41 8.86 -9.16
N THR A 78 2.20 9.64 -9.89
CA THR A 78 3.37 9.13 -10.61
C THR A 78 4.63 9.16 -9.75
N CYS A 79 4.51 9.26 -8.43
CA CYS A 79 5.65 9.40 -7.54
C CYS A 79 6.53 8.14 -7.60
N GLY A 80 7.72 8.27 -8.18
CA GLY A 80 8.64 7.15 -8.34
C GLY A 80 9.05 6.54 -7.01
N GLY A 81 9.27 7.35 -5.98
CA GLY A 81 9.66 6.87 -4.65
C GLY A 81 8.57 6.09 -3.92
N GLN A 82 7.29 6.31 -4.26
CA GLN A 82 6.16 5.78 -3.50
C GLN A 82 5.36 4.75 -4.30
N ASN A 83 4.83 5.14 -5.46
CA ASN A 83 3.83 4.37 -6.17
C ASN A 83 4.38 3.75 -7.47
N LYS A 84 5.24 4.47 -8.19
CA LYS A 84 5.73 4.06 -9.52
C LYS A 84 7.15 3.48 -9.46
N ASN A 85 7.31 2.37 -8.73
CA ASN A 85 8.56 1.64 -8.64
C ASN A 85 8.39 0.12 -8.74
N SER A 86 9.54 -0.55 -8.84
CA SER A 86 9.63 -2.00 -8.97
C SER A 86 9.19 -2.77 -7.73
N HIS A 87 9.30 -2.21 -6.52
CA HIS A 87 8.89 -2.90 -5.30
C HIS A 87 7.37 -2.98 -5.22
N VAL A 88 6.67 -1.89 -5.55
CA VAL A 88 5.20 -1.87 -5.69
C VAL A 88 4.74 -2.81 -6.79
N ALA A 89 5.42 -2.82 -7.93
CA ALA A 89 5.09 -3.76 -9.00
C ALA A 89 5.28 -5.24 -8.59
N ALA A 90 6.30 -5.55 -7.79
CA ALA A 90 6.51 -6.89 -7.25
C ALA A 90 5.40 -7.27 -6.25
N MET A 91 4.96 -6.33 -5.41
CA MET A 91 3.83 -6.52 -4.50
C MET A 91 2.55 -6.90 -5.26
N PHE A 92 2.18 -6.16 -6.31
CA PHE A 92 1.00 -6.49 -7.13
C PHE A 92 1.14 -7.81 -7.90
N LEU A 93 2.34 -8.19 -8.31
CA LEU A 93 2.61 -9.52 -8.87
C LEU A 93 2.42 -10.65 -7.84
N CYS A 94 2.79 -10.45 -6.58
CA CYS A 94 2.49 -11.41 -5.51
C CYS A 94 0.98 -11.52 -5.28
N ILE A 95 0.27 -10.39 -5.21
CA ILE A 95 -1.18 -10.34 -5.00
C ILE A 95 -1.92 -11.09 -6.12
N SER A 96 -1.61 -10.80 -7.39
CA SER A 96 -2.26 -11.43 -8.55
C SER A 96 -2.03 -12.94 -8.65
N LYS A 97 -0.94 -13.47 -8.06
CA LYS A 97 -0.73 -14.92 -7.93
C LYS A 97 -1.57 -15.55 -6.82
N LEU A 98 -1.78 -14.80 -5.73
CA LEU A 98 -2.53 -15.30 -4.58
C LEU A 98 -4.04 -15.26 -4.82
N ILE A 99 -4.50 -14.35 -5.66
CA ILE A 99 -5.90 -14.26 -6.09
C ILE A 99 -5.93 -14.34 -7.62
N PRO A 100 -5.94 -15.55 -8.20
CA PRO A 100 -5.78 -15.74 -9.64
C PRO A 100 -6.82 -15.03 -10.49
N ASP A 101 -8.07 -14.96 -9.99
CA ASP A 101 -9.20 -14.33 -10.68
C ASP A 101 -9.21 -12.80 -10.56
N MET A 102 -8.26 -12.21 -9.83
CA MET A 102 -8.21 -10.76 -9.63
C MET A 102 -7.34 -10.08 -10.67
N ARG A 103 -7.93 -9.09 -11.36
CA ARG A 103 -7.20 -8.17 -12.22
C ARG A 103 -6.94 -6.86 -11.50
N ILE A 104 -5.70 -6.40 -11.52
CA ILE A 104 -5.29 -5.14 -10.91
C ILE A 104 -4.84 -4.19 -12.00
N ASP A 105 -5.58 -3.10 -12.17
CA ASP A 105 -5.31 -2.00 -13.09
C ASP A 105 -4.75 -0.79 -12.31
N HIS A 106 -3.41 -0.73 -12.24
CA HIS A 106 -2.67 0.37 -11.64
C HIS A 106 -2.44 1.46 -12.67
N LYS A 107 -3.23 2.53 -12.58
CA LYS A 107 -3.24 3.66 -13.54
C LYS A 107 -2.53 4.86 -12.94
N PHE A 108 -1.69 5.50 -13.74
CA PHE A 108 -0.91 6.66 -13.32
C PHE A 108 -1.55 7.95 -13.84
N LEU A 109 -1.71 8.93 -12.95
CA LEU A 109 -2.26 10.24 -13.31
C LEU A 109 -1.36 10.96 -14.33
N ILE A 110 -1.99 11.72 -15.23
CA ILE A 110 -1.30 12.59 -16.17
C ILE A 110 -1.19 13.99 -15.53
N PRO A 111 -0.08 14.73 -15.74
CA PRO A 111 0.05 16.10 -15.27
C PRO A 111 -1.20 16.94 -15.60
N GLY A 112 -1.74 17.66 -14.61
CA GLY A 112 -2.98 18.44 -14.73
C GLY A 112 -4.21 17.82 -14.06
N HIS A 113 -4.15 16.55 -13.66
CA HIS A 113 -5.22 15.85 -12.93
C HIS A 113 -4.79 15.50 -11.50
N THR A 114 -4.35 16.49 -10.73
CA THR A 114 -3.72 16.28 -9.41
C THR A 114 -4.68 16.22 -8.24
N HIS A 115 -6.00 16.26 -8.47
CA HIS A 115 -6.95 16.16 -7.36
C HIS A 115 -7.10 14.69 -6.94
N MET A 116 -6.32 14.28 -5.94
CA MET A 116 -6.43 12.94 -5.37
C MET A 116 -7.39 12.94 -4.18
N GLU A 117 -8.16 11.86 -4.03
CA GLU A 117 -9.05 11.67 -2.87
C GLU A 117 -8.29 11.72 -1.55
N CYS A 118 -7.04 11.24 -1.56
CA CYS A 118 -6.12 11.29 -0.44
C CYS A 118 -5.91 12.72 0.08
N ASP A 119 -5.79 13.72 -0.81
CA ASP A 119 -5.56 15.12 -0.43
C ASP A 119 -6.81 15.72 0.23
N SER A 120 -7.99 15.39 -0.29
CA SER A 120 -9.28 15.80 0.29
C SER A 120 -9.39 15.35 1.75
N VAL A 121 -8.84 14.18 2.05
CA VAL A 121 -8.99 13.55 3.36
C VAL A 121 -7.94 14.00 4.35
N HIS A 122 -6.71 14.22 3.90
CA HIS A 122 -5.75 14.98 4.68
C HIS A 122 -6.34 16.34 5.08
N ALA A 123 -6.99 17.04 4.14
CA ALA A 123 -7.66 18.31 4.44
C ALA A 123 -8.84 18.15 5.41
N GLN A 124 -9.59 17.04 5.38
CA GLN A 124 -10.65 16.76 6.36
C GLN A 124 -10.08 16.50 7.75
N ILE A 125 -9.02 15.70 7.87
CA ILE A 125 -8.37 15.36 9.14
C ILE A 125 -7.75 16.61 9.75
N GLU A 126 -7.06 17.43 8.96
CA GLU A 126 -6.47 18.68 9.43
C GLU A 126 -7.55 19.66 9.92
N ARG A 127 -8.67 19.77 9.20
CA ARG A 127 -9.83 20.57 9.63
C ARG A 127 -10.45 20.02 10.92
N LYS A 128 -10.57 18.70 11.06
CA LYS A 128 -11.08 18.06 12.29
C LYS A 128 -10.13 18.32 13.46
N LYS A 129 -8.82 18.18 13.25
CA LYS A 129 -7.78 18.49 14.25
C LYS A 129 -7.88 19.92 14.77
N LYS A 130 -8.06 20.90 13.88
CA LYS A 130 -8.17 22.32 14.24
C LYS A 130 -9.46 22.66 15.00
N LYS A 131 -10.53 21.89 14.78
CA LYS A 131 -11.85 22.13 15.41
C LYS A 131 -12.07 21.35 16.70
N THR A 132 -11.17 20.44 17.06
CA THR A 132 -11.32 19.57 18.22
C THR A 132 -10.23 19.89 19.24
N ASP A 133 -10.59 20.02 20.51
CA ASP A 133 -9.65 20.24 21.63
C ASP A 133 -8.90 18.96 22.05
N MET A 134 -8.92 17.91 21.21
CA MET A 134 -8.23 16.65 21.47
C MET A 134 -6.72 16.87 21.41
N SER A 135 -6.05 16.74 22.55
CA SER A 135 -4.59 16.65 22.61
C SER A 135 -4.10 15.36 21.95
N ILE A 136 -3.02 15.47 21.17
CA ILE A 136 -2.39 14.33 20.52
C ILE A 136 -1.06 14.09 21.21
N HIS A 137 -0.98 13.02 21.99
CA HIS A 137 0.20 12.68 22.77
C HIS A 137 0.77 11.32 22.39
N LEU A 138 -0.04 10.42 21.83
CA LEU A 138 0.39 9.09 21.44
C LEU A 138 -0.18 8.72 20.06
N PRO A 139 0.44 7.75 19.35
CA PRO A 139 -0.03 7.35 18.02
C PRO A 139 -1.50 6.95 17.98
N ARG A 140 -2.01 6.32 19.05
CA ARG A 140 -3.43 5.97 19.18
C ARG A 140 -4.38 7.17 19.11
N ASP A 141 -3.93 8.35 19.54
CA ASP A 141 -4.78 9.54 19.57
C ASP A 141 -5.02 10.03 18.13
N TRP A 142 -4.01 9.88 17.25
CA TRP A 142 -4.19 10.07 15.81
C TRP A 142 -5.22 9.11 15.23
N TYR A 143 -5.13 7.81 15.56
CA TYR A 143 -6.07 6.82 15.02
C TYR A 143 -7.51 7.16 15.40
N ASN A 144 -7.72 7.61 16.63
CA ASN A 144 -9.03 8.04 17.11
C ASN A 144 -9.51 9.31 16.41
N LEU A 145 -8.66 10.32 16.26
CA LEU A 145 -9.01 11.55 15.54
C LEU A 145 -9.44 11.27 14.10
N VAL A 146 -8.72 10.39 13.41
CA VAL A 146 -9.00 10.01 12.03
C VAL A 146 -10.35 9.29 11.94
N ARG A 147 -10.64 8.33 12.84
CA ARG A 147 -11.95 7.66 12.93
C ARG A 147 -13.11 8.63 13.18
N LEU A 148 -12.86 9.72 13.90
CA LEU A 148 -13.85 10.76 14.17
C LEU A 148 -14.02 11.76 13.00
N THR A 149 -13.19 11.68 11.98
CA THR A 149 -13.22 12.62 10.85
C THR A 149 -14.32 12.27 9.86
N SER A 150 -14.46 11.00 9.49
CA SER A 150 -15.52 10.51 8.61
C SER A 150 -15.76 9.01 8.83
N SER A 151 -17.02 8.58 8.71
CA SER A 151 -17.41 7.17 8.76
C SER A 151 -16.89 6.34 7.59
N ASN A 152 -16.49 7.02 6.51
CA ASN A 152 -16.00 6.37 5.29
C ASN A 152 -14.49 6.08 5.37
N ILE A 153 -13.89 6.27 6.54
CA ILE A 153 -12.48 6.08 6.81
C ILE A 153 -12.25 4.85 7.68
N THR A 154 -11.59 3.86 7.11
CA THR A 154 -11.08 2.71 7.87
C THR A 154 -9.66 3.00 8.34
N VAL A 155 -9.43 2.94 9.66
CA VAL A 155 -8.09 3.10 10.24
C VAL A 155 -7.52 1.75 10.63
N ILE A 156 -6.49 1.34 9.90
CA ILE A 156 -5.75 0.09 10.10
C ILE A 156 -4.48 0.37 10.89
N ILE A 157 -4.37 -0.24 12.07
CA ILE A 157 -3.17 -0.12 12.91
C ILE A 157 -2.16 -1.15 12.40
N MET A 158 -1.14 -0.69 11.70
CA MET A 158 -0.10 -1.55 11.15
C MET A 158 0.83 -2.07 12.25
N ARG A 159 1.22 -3.34 12.13
CA ARG A 159 2.20 -4.00 13.00
C ARG A 159 3.47 -4.35 12.21
N ASN A 160 4.56 -4.56 12.93
CA ASN A 160 5.88 -4.85 12.35
C ASN A 160 5.87 -6.09 11.42
N ASP A 161 5.07 -7.10 11.75
CA ASP A 161 4.90 -8.35 10.99
C ASP A 161 4.11 -8.18 9.68
N MET A 162 3.48 -7.02 9.46
CA MET A 162 2.76 -6.71 8.23
C MET A 162 3.66 -6.12 7.13
N PHE A 163 4.90 -5.76 7.45
CA PHE A 163 5.84 -5.19 6.49
C PHE A 163 6.67 -6.29 5.83
N LEU A 164 6.59 -6.38 4.50
CA LEU A 164 7.23 -7.42 3.69
C LEU A 164 8.31 -6.82 2.77
N ASP A 165 9.45 -7.52 2.64
CA ASP A 165 10.58 -7.12 1.80
C ASP A 165 10.41 -7.63 0.37
N PHE A 166 9.72 -6.83 -0.45
CA PHE A 166 9.57 -7.08 -1.88
C PHE A 166 10.86 -6.81 -2.68
N ALA A 167 11.81 -6.04 -2.14
CA ALA A 167 13.08 -5.78 -2.81
C ALA A 167 13.93 -7.05 -2.88
N SER A 168 13.86 -7.91 -1.85
CA SER A 168 14.54 -9.21 -1.82
C SER A 168 14.18 -10.13 -3.00
N LEU A 169 12.98 -10.01 -3.56
CA LEU A 169 12.52 -10.83 -4.69
C LEU A 169 13.39 -10.63 -5.94
N TYR A 170 13.99 -9.44 -6.11
CA TYR A 170 14.89 -9.16 -7.22
C TYR A 170 16.29 -9.80 -7.07
N LYS A 171 16.61 -10.37 -5.90
CA LYS A 171 17.86 -11.11 -5.67
C LYS A 171 17.84 -12.49 -6.32
N SER A 172 16.68 -13.17 -6.35
CA SER A 172 16.53 -14.50 -6.95
C SER A 172 15.42 -14.59 -8.00
N PRO A 173 14.12 -14.72 -7.64
CA PRO A 173 13.10 -15.07 -8.63
C PRO A 173 12.85 -13.98 -9.67
N MET A 174 13.13 -12.72 -9.34
CA MET A 174 12.88 -11.57 -10.21
C MET A 174 14.16 -10.90 -10.71
N GLN A 175 14.01 -10.12 -11.78
CA GLN A 175 15.05 -9.28 -12.35
C GLN A 175 14.42 -8.08 -13.06
N LEU A 176 14.96 -6.88 -12.81
CA LEU A 176 14.56 -5.69 -13.56
C LEU A 176 14.96 -5.82 -15.03
N ARG A 177 14.01 -5.48 -15.90
CA ARG A 177 14.22 -5.41 -17.35
C ARG A 177 14.24 -3.95 -17.80
N LYS A 178 15.08 -3.66 -18.77
CA LYS A 178 15.16 -2.35 -19.46
C LYS A 178 14.65 -2.42 -20.90
N VAL A 179 14.31 -3.62 -21.35
CA VAL A 179 13.87 -3.92 -22.71
C VAL A 179 12.72 -4.91 -22.59
N ASP A 180 11.69 -4.72 -23.39
CA ASP A 180 10.55 -5.62 -23.48
C ASP A 180 10.84 -6.83 -24.41
N PRO A 181 9.94 -7.83 -24.50
CA PRO A 181 10.13 -8.98 -25.37
C PRO A 181 10.25 -8.65 -26.87
N SER A 182 9.76 -7.49 -27.31
CA SER A 182 9.88 -7.03 -28.71
C SER A 182 11.22 -6.36 -29.02
N GLY A 183 12.06 -6.15 -28.01
CA GLY A 183 13.34 -5.46 -28.15
C GLY A 183 13.25 -3.94 -27.96
N GLU A 184 12.07 -3.42 -27.61
CA GLU A 184 11.87 -2.00 -27.35
C GLU A 184 12.27 -1.61 -25.93
N LYS A 185 12.75 -0.38 -25.75
CA LYS A 185 13.19 0.12 -24.44
C LYS A 185 12.00 0.30 -23.50
N PHE A 186 12.09 -0.32 -22.32
CA PHE A 186 11.13 -0.12 -21.23
C PHE A 186 11.58 1.02 -20.33
N ILE A 187 10.77 2.09 -20.26
CA ILE A 187 11.02 3.28 -19.45
C ILE A 187 9.87 3.43 -18.46
N TRP A 188 10.17 3.28 -17.16
CA TRP A 188 9.17 3.41 -16.09
C TRP A 188 8.41 4.73 -16.16
N HIS A 189 9.12 5.84 -16.36
CA HIS A 189 8.52 7.18 -16.45
C HIS A 189 7.37 7.26 -17.47
N ASP A 190 7.47 6.55 -18.59
CA ASP A 190 6.51 6.68 -19.70
C ASP A 190 5.28 5.79 -19.53
N VAL A 191 5.30 4.86 -18.56
CA VAL A 191 4.17 3.97 -18.31
C VAL A 191 3.00 4.76 -17.73
N LYS A 192 1.81 4.64 -18.32
CA LYS A 192 0.57 5.25 -17.81
C LYS A 192 -0.35 4.24 -17.13
N TRP A 193 -0.15 2.95 -17.39
CA TRP A 193 -1.01 1.90 -16.89
C TRP A 193 -0.24 0.59 -16.79
N PHE A 194 -0.19 -0.01 -15.60
CA PHE A 194 0.15 -1.42 -15.39
C PHE A 194 -1.08 -2.26 -15.11
N ARG A 195 -1.12 -3.45 -15.70
CA ARG A 195 -2.13 -4.46 -15.47
C ARG A 195 -1.47 -5.74 -14.98
N TYR A 196 -1.94 -6.21 -13.84
CA TYR A 196 -1.56 -7.47 -13.21
C TYR A 196 -2.78 -8.40 -13.25
N SER A 197 -2.56 -9.68 -13.53
CA SER A 197 -3.62 -10.71 -13.57
C SER A 197 -2.98 -12.06 -13.26
N GLY A 198 -3.69 -12.92 -12.54
CA GLY A 198 -3.25 -14.30 -12.32
C GLY A 198 -3.27 -15.14 -13.60
N GLU A 199 -4.01 -14.71 -14.62
CA GLU A 199 -4.00 -15.33 -15.96
C GLU A 199 -2.70 -15.06 -16.74
N ASN A 200 -1.95 -14.02 -16.37
CA ASN A 200 -0.69 -13.71 -17.03
C ASN A 200 0.37 -14.76 -16.68
N GLU A 201 1.34 -14.95 -17.58
CA GLU A 201 2.54 -15.71 -17.26
C GLU A 201 3.20 -15.18 -15.97
N SER A 202 3.71 -16.10 -15.15
CA SER A 202 4.38 -15.80 -13.88
C SER A 202 5.39 -14.64 -14.02
N GLY A 203 5.15 -13.54 -13.30
CA GLY A 203 6.02 -12.36 -13.29
C GLY A 203 5.91 -11.44 -14.50
N THR A 204 4.89 -11.64 -15.35
CA THR A 204 4.60 -10.78 -16.49
C THR A 204 3.58 -9.71 -16.12
N ILE A 205 3.93 -8.47 -16.43
CA ILE A 205 3.08 -7.29 -16.27
C ILE A 205 2.69 -6.80 -17.66
N GLN A 206 1.41 -6.53 -17.85
CA GLN A 206 0.91 -5.82 -19.02
C GLN A 206 1.02 -4.32 -18.79
N PHE A 207 1.46 -3.54 -19.78
CA PHE A 207 1.58 -2.09 -19.63
C PHE A 207 1.18 -1.29 -20.88
N LYS A 208 0.77 -0.04 -20.66
CA LYS A 208 0.57 0.97 -21.71
C LYS A 208 1.38 2.23 -21.42
N THR A 209 1.93 2.81 -22.47
CA THR A 209 2.52 4.17 -22.45
C THR A 209 1.57 5.23 -23.01
N ASN A 210 0.57 4.80 -23.79
CA ASN A 210 -0.55 5.62 -24.22
C ASN A 210 -1.88 5.00 -23.76
N ILE A 211 -2.70 5.76 -23.03
CA ILE A 211 -3.96 5.27 -22.47
C ILE A 211 -4.98 4.90 -23.56
N ASP A 212 -4.93 5.60 -24.70
CA ASP A 212 -5.82 5.41 -25.84
C ASP A 212 -5.40 4.21 -26.72
N SER A 213 -4.22 3.63 -26.46
CA SER A 213 -3.78 2.43 -27.18
C SER A 213 -4.76 1.28 -26.89
N PRO A 214 -5.29 0.60 -27.92
CA PRO A 214 -6.14 -0.57 -27.70
C PRO A 214 -5.33 -1.77 -27.18
N VAL A 215 -4.02 -1.80 -27.39
CA VAL A 215 -3.15 -2.95 -27.09
C VAL A 215 -2.25 -2.67 -25.88
N PHE A 216 -2.06 -3.70 -25.05
CA PHE A 216 -1.07 -3.73 -23.98
C PHE A 216 0.25 -4.35 -24.49
N LYS A 217 1.38 -3.79 -24.03
CA LYS A 217 2.70 -4.41 -24.16
C LYS A 217 2.97 -5.29 -22.94
N ASN A 218 3.90 -6.23 -23.04
CA ASN A 218 4.26 -7.14 -21.94
C ASN A 218 5.68 -6.84 -21.44
N ILE A 219 5.90 -6.93 -20.13
CA ILE A 219 7.23 -6.94 -19.54
C ILE A 219 7.31 -8.07 -18.51
N SER A 220 8.30 -8.96 -18.64
CA SER A 220 8.48 -10.08 -17.71
C SER A 220 9.64 -9.80 -16.75
N PHE A 221 9.32 -9.68 -15.46
CA PHE A 221 10.31 -9.56 -14.40
C PHE A 221 10.79 -10.91 -13.88
N SER A 222 10.27 -12.03 -14.37
CA SER A 222 10.78 -13.35 -14.02
C SER A 222 12.22 -13.54 -14.52
N ARG A 223 13.07 -14.08 -13.64
CA ARG A 223 14.42 -14.50 -14.03
C ARG A 223 14.34 -15.78 -14.86
N ARG A 224 15.14 -15.85 -15.93
CA ARG A 224 15.19 -17.04 -16.80
C ARG A 224 15.60 -18.26 -15.97
N GLY A 225 14.88 -19.38 -16.15
CA GLY A 225 15.11 -20.61 -15.40
C GLY A 225 14.53 -20.62 -13.97
N LYS A 226 13.87 -19.54 -13.54
CA LYS A 226 13.24 -19.40 -12.21
C LYS A 226 11.74 -19.08 -12.30
N ALA A 227 11.12 -19.32 -13.45
CA ALA A 227 9.70 -19.00 -13.69
C ALA A 227 8.75 -19.71 -12.71
N ASN A 228 9.15 -20.90 -12.24
CA ASN A 228 8.39 -21.73 -11.30
C ASN A 228 8.68 -21.41 -9.83
N GLU A 229 9.62 -20.50 -9.52
CA GLU A 229 9.84 -20.11 -8.12
C GLU A 229 8.68 -19.24 -7.62
N PRO A 230 8.15 -19.52 -6.42
CA PRO A 230 7.09 -18.71 -5.84
C PRO A 230 7.63 -17.33 -5.46
N PHE A 231 6.78 -16.31 -5.60
CA PHE A 231 7.12 -14.94 -5.20
C PHE A 231 6.72 -14.73 -3.75
N ASN A 232 7.52 -15.28 -2.83
CA ASN A 232 7.24 -15.23 -1.40
C ASN A 232 8.16 -14.19 -0.73
N PRO A 233 7.69 -12.94 -0.53
CA PRO A 233 8.47 -11.94 0.16
C PRO A 233 8.67 -12.35 1.63
N GLN A 234 9.84 -12.03 2.17
CA GLN A 234 10.15 -12.23 3.59
C GLN A 234 9.66 -11.03 4.41
N LYS A 235 9.63 -11.15 5.74
CA LYS A 235 9.37 -9.99 6.60
C LYS A 235 10.50 -8.97 6.46
N CYS A 236 10.16 -7.68 6.46
CA CYS A 236 11.15 -6.60 6.49
C CYS A 236 11.90 -6.57 7.83
N TYR A 237 11.22 -6.97 8.90
CA TYR A 237 11.68 -6.78 10.26
C TYR A 237 11.31 -8.00 11.11
N ASP A 238 12.26 -8.44 11.94
CA ASP A 238 12.03 -9.50 12.92
C ASP A 238 11.62 -8.96 14.29
N ASN A 239 11.93 -7.69 14.54
CA ASN A 239 11.73 -6.99 15.81
C ASN A 239 11.33 -5.54 15.56
N PRO A 240 10.76 -4.83 16.55
CA PRO A 240 10.56 -3.40 16.49
C PRO A 240 11.83 -2.66 16.09
N LEU A 241 11.69 -1.63 15.24
CA LEU A 241 12.82 -0.84 14.81
C LEU A 241 13.28 0.09 15.94
N PRO A 242 14.56 0.02 16.36
CA PRO A 242 15.10 0.98 17.30
C PRO A 242 15.24 2.35 16.63
N ILE A 243 15.21 3.41 17.43
CA ILE A 243 15.52 4.77 17.00
C ILE A 243 16.95 5.15 17.39
N SER A 244 17.51 6.20 16.77
CA SER A 244 18.82 6.69 17.20
C SER A 244 18.76 7.25 18.62
N GLN A 245 19.88 7.21 19.33
CA GLN A 245 19.96 7.72 20.69
C GLN A 245 19.72 9.24 20.73
N GLU A 246 20.19 9.95 19.71
CA GLU A 246 19.98 11.38 19.52
C GLU A 246 18.50 11.68 19.33
N LYS A 247 17.80 10.93 18.47
CA LYS A 247 16.35 11.12 18.24
C LYS A 247 15.56 10.96 19.53
N LYS A 248 15.90 9.96 20.33
CA LYS A 248 15.25 9.74 21.63
C LYS A 248 15.56 10.86 22.61
N ASN A 249 16.84 11.13 22.84
CA ASN A 249 17.26 12.00 23.94
C ASN A 249 17.03 13.48 23.65
N LYS A 250 17.36 13.95 22.45
CA LYS A 250 17.28 15.36 22.06
C LYS A 250 15.85 15.75 21.73
N ASP A 251 15.17 14.95 20.88
CA ASP A 251 13.88 15.34 20.35
C ASP A 251 12.75 14.84 21.25
N LEU A 252 12.62 13.51 21.40
CA LEU A 252 11.44 12.92 22.05
C LEU A 252 11.39 13.19 23.56
N LEU A 253 12.50 12.98 24.27
CA LEU A 253 12.57 13.26 25.70
C LEU A 253 12.58 14.76 25.99
N GLY A 254 13.14 15.57 25.07
CA GLY A 254 13.14 17.02 25.15
C GLY A 254 11.74 17.63 25.14
N ILE A 255 10.80 17.07 24.36
CA ILE A 255 9.42 17.57 24.27
C ILE A 255 8.47 17.04 25.35
N LEU A 256 8.92 16.16 26.27
CA LEU A 256 8.04 15.59 27.29
C LEU A 256 7.36 16.62 28.19
N HIS A 257 7.95 17.79 28.37
CA HIS A 257 7.34 18.89 29.13
C HIS A 257 6.07 19.47 28.47
N LEU A 258 5.82 19.16 27.19
CA LEU A 258 4.62 19.52 26.43
C LEU A 258 3.60 18.37 26.35
N ILE A 259 3.88 17.24 27.00
CA ILE A 259 3.10 16.00 26.92
C ILE A 259 2.65 15.61 28.32
N ASP A 260 1.42 15.10 28.44
CA ASP A 260 0.90 14.61 29.72
C ASP A 260 1.78 13.51 30.32
N ASN A 261 2.01 13.59 31.64
CA ASN A 261 2.90 12.69 32.38
C ASN A 261 2.58 11.21 32.19
N ASP A 262 1.30 10.86 32.06
CA ASP A 262 0.83 9.48 31.86
C ASP A 262 1.33 8.88 30.53
N CYS A 263 1.63 9.74 29.54
CA CYS A 263 2.12 9.32 28.23
C CYS A 263 3.65 9.20 28.18
N HIS A 264 4.39 9.72 29.16
CA HIS A 264 5.86 9.74 29.13
C HIS A 264 6.48 8.34 29.07
N ASN A 265 5.84 7.36 29.72
CA ASN A 265 6.32 5.99 29.76
C ASN A 265 6.42 5.36 28.38
N PHE A 266 5.55 5.75 27.43
CA PHE A 266 5.65 5.28 26.05
C PHE A 266 6.98 5.70 25.42
N TYR A 267 7.31 6.99 25.47
CA TYR A 267 8.53 7.54 24.89
C TYR A 267 9.80 7.02 25.56
N LYS A 268 9.77 6.86 26.90
CA LYS A 268 10.90 6.31 27.67
C LYS A 268 11.19 4.86 27.30
N LYS A 269 10.19 4.08 26.93
CA LYS A 269 10.32 2.66 26.55
C LYS A 269 10.78 2.42 25.11
N LEU A 270 10.82 3.43 24.25
CA LEU A 270 11.29 3.28 22.87
C LEU A 270 12.75 2.79 22.86
N GLU A 271 13.03 1.70 22.14
CA GLU A 271 14.36 1.12 22.06
C GLU A 271 15.30 1.99 21.23
N THR A 272 16.58 2.00 21.60
CA THR A 272 17.62 2.73 20.87
C THR A 272 18.74 1.81 20.41
N ASN A 273 19.39 2.20 19.32
CA ASN A 273 20.57 1.52 18.82
C ASN A 273 21.59 2.55 18.33
N SER A 274 22.85 2.42 18.77
CA SER A 274 23.95 3.32 18.41
C SER A 274 24.35 3.25 16.94
N SER A 275 24.02 2.15 16.25
CA SER A 275 24.28 2.02 14.80
C SER A 275 23.18 2.65 13.94
N THR A 276 22.03 3.03 14.54
CA THR A 276 20.94 3.68 13.81
C THR A 276 21.29 5.13 13.56
N ARG A 277 21.40 5.53 12.30
CA ARG A 277 21.70 6.91 11.92
C ARG A 277 20.57 7.85 12.37
N TYR A 278 20.93 8.97 12.99
CA TYR A 278 20.01 10.09 13.17
C TYR A 278 19.72 10.72 11.80
N VAL A 279 18.47 10.62 11.36
CA VAL A 279 17.99 11.25 10.13
C VAL A 279 17.11 12.42 10.54
N ASP A 280 17.58 13.63 10.26
CA ASP A 280 16.77 14.83 10.38
C ASP A 280 16.04 15.06 9.07
N THR A 281 14.75 14.73 9.07
CA THR A 281 13.91 14.75 7.88
C THR A 281 13.70 16.16 7.33
N ASP A 282 13.88 17.19 8.15
CA ASP A 282 13.74 18.59 7.73
C ASP A 282 15.03 19.16 7.11
N LEU A 283 16.19 18.54 7.35
CA LEU A 283 17.48 19.01 6.84
C LEU A 283 17.92 18.32 5.55
N GLU A 284 17.44 17.11 5.26
CA GLU A 284 17.81 16.38 4.03
C GLU A 284 16.99 16.83 2.80
N GLU A 285 15.82 17.49 2.95
CA GLU A 285 15.02 18.02 1.82
C GLU A 285 15.69 19.18 1.06
N PHE A 286 16.76 19.79 1.59
CA PHE A 286 17.45 20.93 0.97
C PHE A 286 18.70 20.58 0.17
N ASN A 287 19.13 19.32 0.17
CA ASN A 287 20.40 18.92 -0.47
C ASN A 287 20.25 18.31 -1.87
N ASP A 288 19.01 18.14 -2.37
CA ASP A 288 18.71 17.64 -3.72
C ASP A 288 17.95 18.68 -4.57
N VAL A 289 18.54 19.88 -4.73
CA VAL A 289 18.12 20.88 -5.75
C VAL A 289 19.27 21.13 -6.72
#